data_AF-A0A4Q5WCE1-F1
#
_entry.id   AF-A0A4Q5WCE1-F1
#
_cell.length_a   1.000
_cell.length_b   1.000
_cell.length_c   1.000
_cell.angle_alpha   90.00
_cell.angle_beta   90.00
_cell.angle_gamma   90.00
#
_symmetry.space_group_name_H-M   'P 1'
#
loop_
_entity.id
_entity.type
_entity.pdbx_description
1 polymer ?
#
loop_
_entity_poly.entity_id
_entity_poly.type
_entity_poly.pdbx_seq_one_letter_code
_entity_poly.pdbx_strand_id
1 'polypeptide(L)'
;AGGILVFDLPDLPKKNGHSTRVFNNQIFENDTPNFAPPGNIVANVPTGTGVLLMANRNVHVFNNTFDKNQTTHVMIVSYSNDEIKDPEYNPLPRDFVIRDNTYGEGGNNPQGRLAPLAAALGGKLPAIVWDGVTGWGGKTEDVKIVVREKPEVGFVNLGLGVTPPDLTKAKPSMDRQPDAVIEEPAAVVLPERAAPKKEGA
;
A
#
# COMPACT_ATOMS: atom_id res chain seq x y z
N ALA A 1 -5.48 -11.32 -7.32
CA ALA A 1 -4.49 -11.38 -6.25
C ALA A 1 -3.63 -10.14 -6.40
N GLY A 2 -3.13 -9.57 -5.32
CA GLY A 2 -2.13 -8.51 -5.43
C GLY A 2 -0.73 -9.09 -5.68
N GLY A 3 0.20 -8.27 -6.14
CA GLY A 3 1.61 -8.66 -6.27
C GLY A 3 2.30 -8.69 -4.91
N ILE A 4 2.79 -7.52 -4.46
CA ILE A 4 3.49 -7.39 -3.17
C ILE A 4 2.57 -6.73 -2.16
N LEU A 5 2.41 -7.33 -0.98
CA LEU A 5 1.61 -6.77 0.11
C LEU A 5 2.53 -6.44 1.29
N VAL A 6 2.58 -5.16 1.67
CA VAL A 6 3.26 -4.68 2.88
C VAL A 6 2.18 -4.18 3.82
N PHE A 7 1.91 -4.93 4.88
CA PHE A 7 0.82 -4.60 5.77
C PHE A 7 1.09 -4.94 7.23
N ASP A 8 0.37 -4.27 8.12
CA ASP A 8 0.26 -4.65 9.53
C ASP A 8 -1.19 -5.01 9.87
N LEU A 9 -1.38 -5.95 10.79
CA LEU A 9 -2.69 -6.40 11.26
C LEU A 9 -2.79 -6.27 12.78
N PRO A 10 -4.00 -6.01 13.30
CA PRO A 10 -4.27 -6.00 14.74
C PRO A 10 -4.09 -7.40 15.35
N ASP A 11 -3.88 -7.46 16.67
CA ASP A 11 -3.96 -8.70 17.47
C ASP A 11 -2.91 -9.78 17.13
N LEU A 12 -1.81 -9.41 16.48
CA LEU A 12 -0.70 -10.32 16.19
C LEU A 12 0.37 -10.33 17.31
N PRO A 13 1.11 -11.43 17.51
CA PRO A 13 2.26 -11.46 18.43
C PRO A 13 3.42 -10.54 18.01
N LYS A 14 3.52 -10.27 16.70
CA LYS A 14 4.44 -9.31 16.11
C LYS A 14 3.62 -8.21 15.45
N LYS A 15 3.68 -7.03 16.04
CA LYS A 15 2.97 -5.82 15.63
C LYS A 15 3.96 -4.73 15.27
N ASN A 16 3.45 -3.59 14.80
CA ASN A 16 4.23 -2.42 14.43
C ASN A 16 5.17 -2.75 13.27
N GLY A 17 4.63 -3.31 12.20
CA GLY A 17 5.37 -3.46 10.96
C GLY A 17 5.92 -2.10 10.52
N HIS A 18 7.22 -2.04 10.28
CA HIS A 18 7.87 -0.81 9.82
C HIS A 18 9.16 -1.05 9.06
N SER A 19 9.71 0.01 8.46
CA SER A 19 11.05 0.03 7.90
C SER A 19 11.24 -0.97 6.76
N THR A 20 10.30 -0.96 5.81
CA THR A 20 10.28 -1.88 4.67
C THR A 20 10.73 -1.18 3.39
N ARG A 21 11.52 -1.90 2.58
CA ARG A 21 11.90 -1.44 1.23
C ARG A 21 11.39 -2.42 0.19
N VAL A 22 10.66 -1.92 -0.80
CA VAL A 22 10.23 -2.64 -1.99
C VAL A 22 10.95 -2.03 -3.17
N PHE A 23 11.99 -2.70 -3.66
CA PHE A 23 12.85 -2.14 -4.70
C PHE A 23 13.42 -3.17 -5.66
N ASN A 24 13.73 -2.74 -6.88
CA ASN A 24 14.30 -3.55 -7.95
C ASN A 24 13.43 -4.76 -8.36
N ASN A 25 12.11 -4.65 -8.22
CA ASN A 25 11.18 -5.70 -8.64
C ASN A 25 10.62 -5.42 -10.03
N GLN A 26 10.25 -6.49 -10.73
CA GLN A 26 9.35 -6.44 -11.88
C GLN A 26 7.96 -6.88 -11.39
N ILE A 27 6.98 -5.99 -11.46
CA ILE A 27 5.66 -6.15 -10.83
C ILE A 27 4.60 -6.03 -11.92
N PHE A 28 4.31 -7.14 -12.58
CA PHE A 28 3.44 -7.15 -13.76
C PHE A 28 2.36 -8.24 -13.72
N GLU A 29 1.26 -8.00 -14.44
CA GLU A 29 0.18 -8.96 -14.69
C GLU A 29 -0.39 -9.62 -13.41
N ASN A 30 -0.56 -8.85 -12.33
CA ASN A 30 -1.11 -9.33 -11.06
C ASN A 30 -2.63 -9.54 -11.10
N ASP A 31 -3.15 -10.19 -12.15
CA ASP A 31 -4.57 -10.19 -12.50
C ASP A 31 -5.28 -11.53 -12.23
N THR A 32 -4.57 -12.52 -11.70
CA THR A 32 -5.18 -13.80 -11.26
C THR A 32 -6.28 -13.54 -10.24
N PRO A 33 -7.47 -14.15 -10.29
CA PRO A 33 -8.48 -13.98 -9.26
C PRO A 33 -7.94 -14.24 -7.85
N ASN A 34 -8.37 -13.43 -6.88
CA ASN A 34 -8.00 -13.66 -5.49
C ASN A 34 -8.63 -14.97 -4.98
N PHE A 35 -7.80 -15.86 -4.43
CA PHE A 35 -8.19 -17.21 -3.99
C PHE A 35 -8.21 -17.35 -2.47
N ALA A 36 -7.98 -16.27 -1.72
CA ALA A 36 -8.05 -16.30 -0.28
C ALA A 36 -9.48 -16.65 0.19
N PRO A 37 -9.64 -17.49 1.23
CA PRO A 37 -10.94 -17.84 1.77
C PRO A 37 -11.77 -16.61 2.16
N PRO A 38 -13.11 -16.61 1.93
CA PRO A 38 -13.98 -15.57 2.43
C PRO A 38 -13.80 -15.35 3.94
N GLY A 39 -13.75 -14.10 4.37
CA GLY A 39 -13.49 -13.71 5.76
C GLY A 39 -12.02 -13.47 6.08
N ASN A 40 -11.07 -13.96 5.28
CA ASN A 40 -9.67 -13.58 5.42
C ASN A 40 -9.47 -12.14 4.95
N ILE A 41 -8.66 -11.37 5.67
CA ILE A 41 -8.45 -9.96 5.33
C ILE A 41 -7.89 -9.77 3.90
N VAL A 42 -6.96 -10.63 3.51
CA VAL A 42 -6.35 -10.57 2.18
C VAL A 42 -7.31 -10.94 1.04
N ALA A 43 -8.48 -11.51 1.33
CA ALA A 43 -9.52 -11.75 0.31
C ALA A 43 -10.08 -10.45 -0.27
N ASN A 44 -9.94 -9.34 0.45
CA ASN A 44 -10.40 -8.02 0.01
C ASN A 44 -9.38 -7.27 -0.86
N VAL A 45 -8.18 -7.82 -1.08
CA VAL A 45 -7.20 -7.20 -1.97
C VAL A 45 -7.72 -7.22 -3.40
N PRO A 46 -7.91 -6.06 -4.06
CA PRO A 46 -8.37 -6.01 -5.44
C PRO A 46 -7.41 -6.74 -6.37
N THR A 47 -7.96 -7.61 -7.21
CA THR A 47 -7.21 -8.22 -8.32
C THR A 47 -6.64 -7.12 -9.22
N GLY A 48 -5.41 -7.30 -9.70
CA GLY A 48 -4.71 -6.28 -10.49
C GLY A 48 -4.07 -5.18 -9.65
N THR A 49 -3.83 -5.40 -8.36
CA THR A 49 -3.02 -4.49 -7.52
C THR A 49 -1.56 -4.90 -7.62
N GLY A 50 -0.68 -3.98 -8.02
CA GLY A 50 0.78 -4.24 -8.05
C GLY A 50 1.37 -4.36 -6.65
N VAL A 51 1.37 -3.25 -5.91
CA VAL A 51 1.80 -3.17 -4.51
C VAL A 51 0.65 -2.66 -3.65
N LEU A 52 0.37 -3.35 -2.54
CA LEU A 52 -0.52 -2.87 -1.48
C LEU A 52 0.32 -2.43 -0.29
N LEU A 53 0.14 -1.18 0.15
CA LEU A 53 0.68 -0.64 1.38
C LEU A 53 -0.47 -0.38 2.36
N MET A 54 -0.56 -1.14 3.44
CA MET A 54 -1.73 -1.12 4.33
C MET A 54 -1.35 -1.01 5.80
N ALA A 55 -1.83 0.03 6.48
CA ALA A 55 -1.67 0.21 7.93
C ALA A 55 -0.24 -0.03 8.45
N ASN A 56 0.77 0.38 7.68
CA ASN A 56 2.18 0.19 8.00
C ASN A 56 2.87 1.55 8.15
N ARG A 57 4.16 1.56 8.54
CA ARG A 57 4.92 2.83 8.62
C ARG A 57 6.34 2.73 8.04
N ASN A 58 6.86 3.84 7.53
CA ASN A 58 8.22 3.92 6.97
C ASN A 58 8.44 2.83 5.89
N VAL A 59 7.70 2.95 4.79
CA VAL A 59 7.78 2.03 3.65
C VAL A 59 8.24 2.79 2.42
N HIS A 60 9.30 2.31 1.81
CA HIS A 60 9.91 2.91 0.62
C HIS A 60 9.70 2.00 -0.58
N VAL A 61 9.02 2.49 -1.62
CA VAL A 61 8.78 1.79 -2.89
C VAL A 61 9.54 2.52 -4.00
N PHE A 62 10.65 1.94 -4.47
CA PHE A 62 11.52 2.62 -5.42
C PHE A 62 12.22 1.72 -6.42
N ASN A 63 12.55 2.25 -7.60
CA ASN A 63 13.24 1.53 -8.67
C ASN A 63 12.59 0.19 -9.03
N ASN A 64 11.26 0.11 -8.97
CA ASN A 64 10.49 -1.02 -9.47
C ASN A 64 9.96 -0.71 -10.87
N THR A 65 9.75 -1.76 -11.65
CA THR A 65 9.06 -1.68 -12.95
C THR A 65 7.67 -2.27 -12.81
N PHE A 66 6.65 -1.46 -13.03
CA PHE A 66 5.25 -1.85 -12.98
C PHE A 66 4.66 -1.91 -14.38
N ASP A 67 3.89 -2.95 -14.70
CA ASP A 67 3.20 -3.04 -15.99
C ASP A 67 1.96 -3.95 -15.92
N LYS A 68 0.92 -3.68 -16.68
CA LYS A 68 -0.31 -4.48 -16.82
C LYS A 68 -0.93 -4.96 -15.50
N ASN A 69 -1.02 -4.09 -14.50
CA ASN A 69 -1.81 -4.38 -13.29
C ASN A 69 -3.20 -3.74 -13.46
N GLN A 70 -4.27 -4.54 -13.53
CA GLN A 70 -5.59 -4.09 -13.96
C GLN A 70 -6.26 -3.03 -13.07
N THR A 71 -5.97 -3.01 -11.77
CA THR A 71 -6.60 -2.08 -10.82
C THR A 71 -5.74 -0.85 -10.58
N THR A 72 -4.51 -1.01 -10.09
CA THR A 72 -3.54 0.09 -9.91
C THR A 72 -2.15 -0.49 -9.62
N HIS A 73 -1.09 0.30 -9.83
CA HIS A 73 0.27 -0.15 -9.57
C HIS A 73 0.63 -0.06 -8.09
N VAL A 74 0.23 1.00 -7.40
CA VAL A 74 0.46 1.18 -5.96
C VAL A 74 -0.84 1.61 -5.28
N MET A 75 -1.31 0.81 -4.33
CA MET A 75 -2.49 1.11 -3.53
C MET A 75 -2.09 1.33 -2.06
N ILE A 76 -2.47 2.48 -1.50
CA ILE A 76 -2.15 2.89 -0.15
C ILE A 76 -3.46 3.03 0.62
N VAL A 77 -3.61 2.23 1.68
CA VAL A 77 -4.87 2.18 2.43
C VAL A 77 -4.64 2.09 3.93
N SER A 78 -5.57 2.67 4.68
CA SER A 78 -5.78 2.34 6.07
C SER A 78 -6.47 0.99 6.20
N TYR A 79 -6.34 0.35 7.36
CA TYR A 79 -7.10 -0.85 7.66
C TYR A 79 -7.66 -0.84 9.06
N SER A 80 -8.97 -0.97 9.16
CA SER A 80 -9.64 -1.06 10.44
C SER A 80 -11.04 -1.67 10.35
N ASN A 81 -11.60 -2.05 11.50
CA ASN A 81 -13.01 -2.39 11.68
C ASN A 81 -13.45 -2.10 13.13
N ASP A 82 -14.76 -2.17 13.38
CA ASP A 82 -15.38 -1.88 14.68
C ASP A 82 -15.01 -2.89 15.79
N GLU A 83 -14.43 -4.03 15.43
CA GLU A 83 -14.07 -5.11 16.36
C GLU A 83 -12.63 -5.00 16.88
N ILE A 84 -11.78 -4.19 16.23
CA ILE A 84 -10.39 -3.97 16.63
C ILE A 84 -10.35 -3.24 17.98
N LYS A 85 -9.78 -3.91 18.98
CA LYS A 85 -9.59 -3.38 20.34
C LYS A 85 -8.12 -3.29 20.75
N ASP A 86 -7.21 -3.66 19.85
CA ASP A 86 -5.77 -3.64 20.10
C ASP A 86 -5.29 -2.19 20.32
N PRO A 87 -4.90 -1.82 21.55
CA PRO A 87 -4.49 -0.45 21.86
C PRO A 87 -3.14 -0.08 21.25
N GLU A 88 -2.35 -1.07 20.81
CA GLU A 88 -1.04 -0.87 20.21
C GLU A 88 -1.10 -0.81 18.67
N TYR A 89 -2.27 -1.13 18.08
CA TYR A 89 -2.44 -1.11 16.65
C TYR A 89 -2.66 0.31 16.12
N ASN A 90 -2.01 0.64 15.02
CA ASN A 90 -2.25 1.88 14.30
C ASN A 90 -2.68 1.56 12.86
N PRO A 91 -3.91 1.95 12.46
CA PRO A 91 -4.45 1.57 11.16
C PRO A 91 -3.99 2.47 10.00
N LEU A 92 -3.27 3.55 10.29
CA LEU A 92 -2.94 4.58 9.32
C LEU A 92 -1.68 4.21 8.52
N PRO A 93 -1.70 4.39 7.19
CA PRO A 93 -0.48 4.29 6.37
C PRO A 93 0.39 5.52 6.62
N ARG A 94 1.59 5.37 7.16
CA ARG A 94 2.41 6.52 7.62
C ARG A 94 3.82 6.50 7.06
N ASP A 95 4.36 7.68 6.75
CA ASP A 95 5.73 7.85 6.30
C ASP A 95 6.08 6.97 5.08
N PHE A 96 5.25 6.98 4.05
CA PHE A 96 5.50 6.23 2.82
C PHE A 96 6.19 7.09 1.79
N VAL A 97 7.16 6.51 1.09
CA VAL A 97 7.91 7.18 0.02
C VAL A 97 7.82 6.35 -1.24
N ILE A 98 7.28 6.94 -2.31
CA ILE A 98 7.17 6.34 -3.64
C ILE A 98 8.01 7.20 -4.59
N ARG A 99 9.06 6.62 -5.17
CA ARG A 99 10.02 7.37 -5.98
C ARG A 99 10.71 6.51 -7.04
N ASP A 100 11.14 7.13 -8.13
CA ASP A 100 12.02 6.51 -9.13
C ASP A 100 11.51 5.18 -9.70
N ASN A 101 10.18 4.97 -9.77
CA ASN A 101 9.61 3.77 -10.37
C ASN A 101 9.34 3.99 -11.87
N THR A 102 9.30 2.89 -12.61
CA THR A 102 8.90 2.89 -14.03
C THR A 102 7.50 2.32 -14.16
N TYR A 103 6.62 2.99 -14.89
CA TYR A 103 5.21 2.62 -15.05
C TYR A 103 4.87 2.39 -16.53
N GLY A 104 4.36 1.19 -16.82
CA GLY A 104 3.74 0.82 -18.09
C GLY A 104 2.23 1.03 -18.08
N GLU A 105 1.49 0.19 -18.83
CA GLU A 105 0.03 0.26 -18.84
C GLU A 105 -0.55 -0.28 -17.52
N GLY A 106 -1.66 0.28 -17.04
CA GLY A 106 -2.33 -0.24 -15.85
C GLY A 106 -3.61 0.51 -15.53
N GLY A 107 -4.32 0.01 -14.52
CA GLY A 107 -5.53 0.66 -13.98
C GLY A 107 -6.71 0.72 -14.94
N ASN A 108 -6.71 -0.12 -15.98
CA ASN A 108 -7.70 -0.13 -17.07
C ASN A 108 -8.92 -1.04 -16.79
N ASN A 109 -8.88 -1.89 -15.78
CA ASN A 109 -9.99 -2.76 -15.39
C ASN A 109 -10.13 -2.90 -13.86
N PRO A 110 -10.29 -1.80 -13.11
CA PRO A 110 -10.55 -1.85 -11.67
C PRO A 110 -11.94 -2.44 -11.40
N GLN A 111 -12.00 -3.43 -10.52
CA GLN A 111 -13.23 -4.19 -10.24
C GLN A 111 -13.82 -3.87 -8.86
N GLY A 112 -15.02 -4.40 -8.61
CA GLY A 112 -15.68 -4.34 -7.31
C GLY A 112 -15.92 -2.91 -6.85
N ARG A 113 -15.52 -2.61 -5.60
CA ARG A 113 -15.75 -1.30 -4.96
C ARG A 113 -14.99 -0.14 -5.61
N LEU A 114 -14.00 -0.44 -6.45
CA LEU A 114 -13.19 0.57 -7.15
C LEU A 114 -13.71 0.90 -8.56
N ALA A 115 -14.59 0.07 -9.14
CA ALA A 115 -15.14 0.32 -10.46
C ALA A 115 -15.92 1.66 -10.56
N PRO A 116 -16.77 2.04 -9.59
CA PRO A 116 -17.45 3.34 -9.63
C PRO A 116 -16.48 4.53 -9.56
N LEU A 117 -15.42 4.40 -8.76
CA LEU A 117 -14.38 5.42 -8.67
C LEU A 117 -13.66 5.59 -10.00
N ALA A 118 -13.28 4.48 -10.65
CA ALA A 118 -12.65 4.53 -11.96
C ALA A 118 -13.55 5.18 -13.00
N ALA A 119 -14.84 4.85 -13.01
CA ALA A 119 -15.82 5.49 -13.90
C ALA A 119 -15.86 7.01 -13.69
N ALA A 120 -15.83 7.49 -12.44
CA ALA A 120 -15.77 8.91 -12.12
C ALA A 120 -14.47 9.60 -12.56
N LEU A 121 -13.37 8.84 -12.70
CA LEU A 121 -12.05 9.32 -13.14
C LEU A 121 -11.79 9.10 -14.64
N GLY A 122 -12.82 8.81 -15.44
CA GLY A 122 -12.69 8.62 -16.89
C GLY A 122 -12.41 7.18 -17.33
N GLY A 123 -12.75 6.20 -16.50
CA GLY A 123 -12.68 4.76 -16.79
C GLY A 123 -11.37 4.08 -16.41
N LYS A 124 -10.39 4.82 -15.91
CA LYS A 124 -9.11 4.27 -15.44
C LYS A 124 -8.75 4.81 -14.06
N LEU A 125 -8.09 3.99 -13.24
CA LEU A 125 -7.42 4.49 -12.04
C LEU A 125 -5.99 4.94 -12.34
N PRO A 126 -5.49 5.97 -11.64
CA PRO A 126 -4.09 6.36 -11.73
C PRO A 126 -3.13 5.26 -11.23
N ALA A 127 -1.84 5.45 -11.53
CA ALA A 127 -0.76 4.54 -11.13
C ALA A 127 -0.65 4.39 -9.61
N ILE A 128 -0.95 5.46 -8.87
CA ILE A 128 -0.91 5.49 -7.41
C ILE A 128 -2.27 5.93 -6.88
N VAL A 129 -2.85 5.13 -5.99
CA VAL A 129 -4.11 5.44 -5.30
C VAL A 129 -3.88 5.44 -3.80
N TRP A 130 -4.26 6.51 -3.12
CA TRP A 130 -4.30 6.60 -1.66
C TRP A 130 -5.74 6.84 -1.18
N ASP A 131 -6.17 6.12 -0.15
CA ASP A 131 -7.50 6.28 0.45
C ASP A 131 -7.73 7.64 1.15
N GLY A 132 -6.66 8.40 1.43
CA GLY A 132 -6.78 9.72 2.04
C GLY A 132 -7.19 9.70 3.51
N VAL A 133 -7.09 8.55 4.17
CA VAL A 133 -7.37 8.45 5.59
C VAL A 133 -6.19 9.01 6.38
N THR A 134 -6.52 9.91 7.31
CA THR A 134 -5.56 10.55 8.23
C THR A 134 -6.00 10.49 9.69
N GLY A 135 -7.20 9.96 9.98
CA GLY A 135 -7.73 9.88 11.33
C GLY A 135 -8.36 8.53 11.70
N TRP A 136 -8.29 8.23 12.99
CA TRP A 136 -8.80 7.01 13.63
C TRP A 136 -9.13 7.29 15.09
N GLY A 137 -10.21 6.68 15.61
CA GLY A 137 -10.54 6.74 17.03
C GLY A 137 -10.70 8.17 17.58
N GLY A 138 -11.21 9.10 16.76
CA GLY A 138 -11.39 10.51 17.13
C GLY A 138 -10.10 11.35 17.12
N LYS A 139 -8.99 10.80 16.64
CA LYS A 139 -7.70 11.50 16.50
C LYS A 139 -7.33 11.61 15.02
N THR A 140 -6.67 12.69 14.66
CA THR A 140 -6.03 12.88 13.35
C THR A 140 -4.52 12.88 13.54
N GLU A 141 -3.81 12.21 12.65
CA GLU A 141 -2.34 12.19 12.60
C GLU A 141 -1.83 12.91 11.36
N ASP A 142 -0.60 13.40 11.42
CA ASP A 142 0.14 13.93 10.28
C ASP A 142 0.65 12.76 9.41
N VAL A 143 -0.24 12.21 8.59
CA VAL A 143 0.08 11.13 7.64
C VAL A 143 0.85 11.69 6.45
N LYS A 144 2.08 11.20 6.28
CA LYS A 144 2.99 11.58 5.19
C LYS A 144 3.07 10.50 4.13
N ILE A 145 2.53 10.81 2.95
CA ILE A 145 2.61 10.01 1.72
C ILE A 145 3.36 10.85 0.69
N VAL A 146 4.66 10.58 0.57
CA VAL A 146 5.58 11.34 -0.27
C VAL A 146 5.72 10.66 -1.62
N VAL A 147 5.18 11.29 -2.67
CA VAL A 147 5.24 10.81 -4.05
C VAL A 147 6.23 11.65 -4.85
N ARG A 148 7.48 11.17 -4.93
CA ARG A 148 8.57 11.75 -5.74
C ARG A 148 8.68 11.05 -7.09
N GLU A 149 7.55 11.00 -7.78
CA GLU A 149 7.49 10.51 -9.16
C GLU A 149 7.44 11.68 -10.13
N LYS A 150 7.68 11.43 -11.41
CA LYS A 150 7.52 12.46 -12.44
C LYS A 150 6.08 12.99 -12.46
N PRO A 151 5.84 14.27 -12.83
CA PRO A 151 4.49 14.85 -12.88
C PRO A 151 3.48 14.06 -13.72
N GLU A 152 3.94 13.37 -14.76
CA GLU A 152 3.09 12.55 -15.65
C GLU A 152 2.53 11.29 -14.96
N VAL A 153 3.16 10.84 -13.86
CA VAL A 153 2.69 9.67 -13.12
C VAL A 153 1.42 10.03 -12.36
N GLY A 154 0.30 9.44 -12.78
CA GLY A 154 -0.99 9.71 -12.17
C GLY A 154 -1.04 9.30 -10.69
N PHE A 155 -1.62 10.18 -9.87
CA PHE A 155 -1.87 9.97 -8.45
C PHE A 155 -3.30 10.41 -8.12
N VAL A 156 -4.00 9.69 -7.26
CA VAL A 156 -5.25 10.16 -6.64
C VAL A 156 -5.27 9.88 -5.15
N ASN A 157 -5.66 10.89 -4.38
CA ASN A 157 -6.04 10.81 -2.99
C ASN A 157 -7.58 10.82 -2.90
N LEU A 158 -8.20 9.81 -2.30
CA LEU A 158 -9.67 9.72 -2.19
C LEU A 158 -10.27 10.64 -1.10
N GLY A 159 -9.43 11.18 -0.21
CA GLY A 159 -9.85 12.16 0.79
C GLY A 159 -10.90 11.62 1.76
N LEU A 160 -10.86 10.34 2.12
CA LEU A 160 -11.85 9.72 3.02
C LEU A 160 -11.75 10.25 4.46
N GLY A 161 -10.59 10.79 4.84
CA GLY A 161 -10.37 11.51 6.09
C GLY A 161 -10.21 10.60 7.30
N VAL A 162 -11.16 9.72 7.57
CA VAL A 162 -11.17 8.83 8.75
C VAL A 162 -11.43 7.38 8.39
N THR A 163 -10.95 6.47 9.23
CA THR A 163 -11.20 5.02 9.14
C THR A 163 -12.10 4.57 10.31
N PRO A 164 -13.02 3.59 10.12
CA PRO A 164 -13.26 2.80 8.91
C PRO A 164 -13.72 3.64 7.70
N PRO A 165 -13.22 3.35 6.48
CA PRO A 165 -13.45 4.20 5.31
C PRO A 165 -14.89 4.12 4.79
N ASP A 166 -15.48 5.29 4.55
CA ASP A 166 -16.79 5.45 3.89
C ASP A 166 -16.62 6.08 2.51
N LEU A 167 -16.67 5.25 1.47
CA LEU A 167 -16.47 5.68 0.08
C LEU A 167 -17.50 6.72 -0.40
N THR A 168 -18.66 6.84 0.26
CA THR A 168 -19.66 7.86 -0.10
C THR A 168 -19.23 9.28 0.29
N LYS A 169 -18.23 9.39 1.18
CA LYS A 169 -17.66 10.66 1.65
C LYS A 169 -16.37 11.04 0.94
N ALA A 170 -15.98 10.31 -0.10
CA ALA A 170 -14.78 10.58 -0.86
C ALA A 170 -14.77 12.02 -1.40
N LYS A 171 -13.61 12.68 -1.27
CA LYS A 171 -13.31 13.99 -1.84
C LYS A 171 -12.02 13.86 -2.65
N PRO A 172 -12.08 13.28 -3.86
CA PRO A 172 -10.89 12.99 -4.62
C PRO A 172 -10.08 14.24 -4.96
N SER A 173 -8.76 14.16 -4.82
CA SER A 173 -7.81 15.16 -5.30
C SER A 173 -6.65 14.45 -6.01
N MET A 174 -6.13 15.08 -7.06
CA MET A 174 -4.91 14.65 -7.75
C MET A 174 -3.65 15.31 -7.16
N ASP A 175 -3.82 16.19 -6.17
CA ASP A 175 -2.73 16.89 -5.51
C ASP A 175 -1.93 15.92 -4.65
N ARG A 176 -0.61 15.89 -4.89
CA ARG A 176 0.33 15.19 -4.03
C ARG A 176 0.60 16.04 -2.80
N GLN A 177 0.86 15.39 -1.66
CA GLN A 177 1.32 16.09 -0.48
C GLN A 177 2.68 16.78 -0.73
N PRO A 178 3.00 17.85 0.00
CA PRO A 178 4.34 18.43 -0.01
C PRO A 178 5.42 17.38 0.30
N ASP A 179 6.61 17.58 -0.25
CA ASP A 179 7.73 16.69 0.08
C ASP A 179 8.08 16.79 1.58
N ALA A 180 8.50 15.66 2.13
CA ALA A 180 8.94 15.54 3.52
C ALA A 180 10.15 14.61 3.60
N VAL A 181 11.14 14.97 4.42
CA VAL A 181 12.31 14.12 4.63
C VAL A 181 11.90 12.93 5.49
N ILE A 182 11.96 11.74 4.89
CA ILE A 182 11.73 10.45 5.53
C ILE A 182 12.96 9.61 5.24
N GLU A 183 13.65 9.17 6.30
CA GLU A 183 14.86 8.38 6.17
C GLU A 183 14.54 6.99 5.63
N GLU A 184 15.23 6.63 4.54
CA GLU A 184 15.12 5.28 4.01
C GLU A 184 15.64 4.25 5.02
N PRO A 185 14.91 3.13 5.24
CA PRO A 185 15.38 2.05 6.08
C PRO A 185 16.76 1.53 5.66
N ALA A 186 17.63 1.31 6.65
CA ALA A 186 18.94 0.73 6.39
C ALA A 186 18.84 -0.67 5.76
N ALA A 187 19.87 -1.05 5.01
CA ALA A 187 19.94 -2.42 4.50
C ALA A 187 20.06 -3.43 5.65
N VAL A 188 19.26 -4.49 5.58
CA VAL A 188 19.39 -5.62 6.49
C VAL A 188 20.71 -6.33 6.19
N VAL A 189 21.64 -6.30 7.14
CA VAL A 189 22.87 -7.08 7.10
C VAL A 189 22.62 -8.35 7.89
N LEU A 190 22.57 -9.49 7.21
CA LEU A 190 22.52 -10.77 7.89
C LEU A 190 23.89 -11.06 8.53
N PRO A 191 23.93 -11.58 9.77
CA PRO A 191 25.18 -12.08 10.31
C PRO A 191 25.70 -13.21 9.42
N GLU A 192 27.02 -13.29 9.28
CA GLU A 192 27.67 -14.36 8.51
C GLU A 192 27.20 -15.72 9.05
N ARG A 193 26.71 -16.58 8.16
CA ARG A 193 26.14 -17.87 8.54
C ARG A 193 27.24 -18.68 9.21
N ALA A 194 27.06 -19.04 10.49
CA ALA A 194 28.01 -19.88 11.19
C ALA A 194 28.27 -21.16 10.38
N ALA A 195 29.55 -21.50 10.20
CA ALA A 195 29.93 -22.73 9.50
C ALA A 195 29.20 -23.93 10.13
N PRO A 196 28.73 -24.90 9.32
CA PRO A 196 28.09 -26.08 9.85
C PRO A 196 29.03 -26.74 10.86
N LYS A 197 28.54 -26.96 12.09
CA LYS A 197 29.26 -27.77 13.07
C LYS A 197 29.48 -29.12 12.42
N LYS A 198 30.75 -29.52 12.23
CA LYS A 198 31.07 -30.90 11.86
C LYS A 198 30.47 -31.78 12.95
N GLU A 199 29.43 -32.54 12.62
CA GLU A 199 28.99 -33.63 13.47
C GLU A 199 30.16 -34.60 13.61
N GLY A 200 30.56 -34.84 14.85
CA GLY A 200 31.68 -35.70 15.18
C GLY A 200 31.43 -37.12 14.67
N ALA A 201 32.48 -37.71 14.10
CA ALA A 201 32.57 -39.12 13.74
C ALA A 201 32.54 -40.03 14.98
#